data_AF-A0A351SU22-F1
#
_entry.id   AF-A0A351SU22-F1
#
_cell.length_a   1.000
_cell.length_b   1.000
_cell.length_c   1.000
_cell.angle_alpha   90.00
_cell.angle_beta   90.00
_cell.angle_gamma   90.00
#
_symmetry.space_group_name_H-M   'P 1'
#
loop_
_entity.id
_entity.type
_entity.pdbx_description
1 polymer ?
#
loop_
_entity_poly.entity_id
_entity_poly.type
_entity_poly.pdbx_seq_one_letter_code
_entity_poly.pdbx_strand_id
1 'polypeptide(L)' 'MRILGGIGARTAVVALVLYALLPIIRNTFTGINGVDPAIREAGRGMGMTNRQLLFQVEIPLSLGVIIAGVRVAT' A
#
# COMPACT_ATOMS: atom_id res chain seq x y z
N MET A 1 -32.82 2.69 26.02
CA MET A 1 -31.45 2.16 25.82
C MET A 1 -31.47 0.93 24.88
N ARG A 2 -31.87 1.09 23.60
CA ARG A 2 -31.85 0.00 22.58
C ARG A 2 -31.17 0.44 21.27
N ILE A 3 -30.33 1.47 21.36
CA ILE A 3 -29.52 2.00 20.23
C ILE A 3 -28.08 1.45 20.25
N LEU A 4 -27.76 0.54 21.16
CA LEU A 4 -26.42 -0.06 21.35
C LEU A 4 -26.36 -1.54 20.91
N GLY A 5 -27.40 -2.02 20.21
CA GLY A 5 -27.53 -3.41 19.78
C GLY A 5 -26.67 -3.76 18.56
N GLY A 6 -25.38 -3.97 18.79
CA GLY A 6 -24.54 -4.87 18.00
C GLY A 6 -24.37 -4.54 16.52
N ILE A 7 -23.44 -3.63 16.21
CA ILE A 7 -22.60 -3.85 15.03
C ILE A 7 -21.87 -5.16 15.34
N GLY A 8 -22.37 -6.28 14.81
CA GLY A 8 -21.77 -7.60 15.09
C GLY A 8 -20.27 -7.55 14.80
N ALA A 9 -19.47 -8.38 15.51
CA ALA A 9 -18.01 -8.39 15.36
C ALA A 9 -17.57 -8.40 13.88
N ARG A 10 -18.32 -9.10 13.03
CA ARG A 10 -18.15 -9.10 11.57
C ARG A 10 -18.24 -7.70 10.94
N THR A 11 -19.27 -6.92 11.26
CA THR A 11 -19.47 -5.58 10.70
C THR A 11 -18.42 -4.59 11.22
N ALA A 12 -18.01 -4.72 12.48
CA ALA A 12 -16.93 -3.90 13.05
C ALA A 12 -15.58 -4.21 12.38
N VAL A 13 -15.25 -5.49 12.17
CA VAL A 13 -14.04 -5.91 11.44
C VAL A 13 -14.05 -5.36 10.02
N VAL A 14 -15.18 -5.44 9.31
CA VAL A 14 -15.27 -4.88 7.95
C VAL A 14 -15.01 -3.37 7.95
N ALA A 15 -15.62 -2.62 8.88
CA ALA A 15 -15.40 -1.18 8.98
C ALA A 15 -13.94 -0.83 9.30
N LEU A 16 -13.32 -1.56 10.23
CA LEU A 16 -11.92 -1.36 10.61
C LEU A 16 -10.95 -1.72 9.48
N VAL A 17 -11.21 -2.81 8.76
CA VAL A 17 -10.39 -3.17 7.58
C VAL A 17 -10.48 -2.10 6.50
N LEU A 18 -11.68 -1.64 6.16
CA LEU A 18 -11.86 -0.58 5.16
C LEU A 18 -11.16 0.72 5.57
N TYR A 19 -11.22 1.07 6.86
CA TYR A 19 -10.50 2.21 7.40
C TYR A 19 -8.98 2.05 7.33
N ALA A 20 -8.46 0.88 7.72
CA ALA A 20 -7.04 0.53 7.70
C ALA A 20 -6.45 0.50 6.27
N LEU A 21 -7.28 0.23 5.24
CA LEU A 21 -6.82 0.24 3.85
C LEU A 21 -6.38 1.63 3.37
N LEU A 22 -6.98 2.71 3.89
CA LEU A 22 -6.66 4.06 3.44
C LEU A 22 -5.17 4.43 3.60
N PRO A 23 -4.55 4.32 4.79
CA PRO A 23 -3.12 4.61 4.96
C PRO A 23 -2.23 3.62 4.19
N ILE A 24 -2.63 2.34 4.06
CA ILE A 24 -1.85 1.34 3.34
C ILE A 24 -1.77 1.69 1.84
N ILE A 25 -2.90 2.01 1.21
CA ILE A 25 -2.96 2.37 -0.21
C ILE A 25 -2.20 3.68 -0.45
N ARG A 26 -2.42 4.69 0.39
CA ARG A 26 -1.74 5.99 0.26
C ARG A 26 -0.23 5.83 0.32
N ASN A 27 0.28 5.09 1.31
CA ASN A 27 1.72 4.87 1.46
C ASN A 27 2.30 4.00 0.36
N THR A 28 1.56 3.01 -0.13
CA THR A 28 2.00 2.20 -1.29
C THR A 28 2.13 3.06 -2.54
N PHE A 29 1.14 3.90 -2.83
CA PHE A 29 1.18 4.81 -3.97
C PHE A 29 2.31 5.84 -3.84
N THR A 30 2.45 6.48 -2.68
CA THR A 30 3.54 7.42 -2.41
C THR A 30 4.90 6.75 -2.47
N GLY A 31 5.04 5.53 -1.95
CA GLY A 31 6.29 4.77 -1.99
C GLY A 31 6.71 4.43 -3.41
N ILE A 32 5.81 3.87 -4.22
CA ILE A 32 6.10 3.50 -5.62
C ILE A 32 6.40 4.74 -6.47
N ASN A 33 5.66 5.84 -6.28
CA ASN A 33 5.92 7.09 -7.00
C ASN A 33 7.13 7.87 -6.49
N GLY A 34 7.58 7.59 -5.26
CA GLY A 34 8.81 8.14 -4.69
C GLY A 34 10.08 7.46 -5.19
N VAL A 35 9.98 6.35 -5.93
CA VAL A 35 11.12 5.71 -6.59
C VAL A 35 11.68 6.67 -7.64
N ASP A 36 13.00 6.90 -7.58
CA ASP A 36 13.70 7.79 -8.50
C ASP A 36 13.36 7.46 -9.97
N PRO A 37 12.86 8.44 -10.75
CA PRO A 37 12.57 8.26 -12.16
C PRO A 37 13.75 7.71 -12.96
N ALA A 38 14.99 8.09 -12.63
CA ALA A 38 16.19 7.61 -13.30
C ALA A 38 16.38 6.09 -13.15
N ILE A 39 16.01 5.53 -11.99
CA ILE A 39 16.03 4.08 -11.76
C ILE A 39 14.98 3.38 -12.62
N ARG A 40 13.78 3.97 -12.75
CA ARG A 40 12.70 3.43 -13.60
C ARG A 40 13.08 3.48 -15.08
N GLU A 41 13.67 4.57 -15.53
CA GLU A 41 14.18 4.74 -16.89
C GLU A 41 15.32 3.77 -17.20
N ALA A 42 16.25 3.57 -16.26
CA ALA A 42 17.30 2.56 -16.39
C ALA A 42 16.73 1.15 -16.54
N GLY A 43 15.75 0.77 -15.70
CA GLY A 43 15.07 -0.52 -15.81
C GLY A 43 14.38 -0.72 -17.17
N ARG A 44 13.70 0.31 -17.67
CA ARG A 44 13.11 0.29 -19.03
C ARG A 44 14.17 0.19 -20.13
N GLY A 45 15.28 0.94 -20.01
CA GLY A 45 16.42 0.88 -20.93
C GLY A 45 17.10 -0.49 -20.97
N MET A 46 17.04 -1.25 -19.86
CA MET A 46 17.48 -2.64 -19.79
C MET A 46 16.45 -3.65 -20.34
N GLY A 47 15.31 -3.18 -20.86
CA GLY A 47 14.27 -4.05 -21.46
C GLY A 47 13.28 -4.65 -20.45
N MET A 48 13.21 -4.14 -19.21
CA MET A 48 12.23 -4.65 -18.24
C MET A 48 10.79 -4.34 -18.67
N THR A 49 9.93 -5.34 -18.61
CA THR A 49 8.47 -5.14 -18.69
C THR A 49 7.95 -4.38 -17.46
N ASN A 50 6.80 -3.72 -17.57
CA ASN A 50 6.18 -3.01 -16.44
C ASN A 50 5.97 -3.92 -15.21
N ARG A 51 5.69 -5.21 -15.41
CA ARG A 51 5.56 -6.18 -14.30
C ARG A 51 6.90 -6.47 -13.64
N GLN A 52 7.96 -6.67 -14.42
CA GLN A 52 9.31 -6.86 -13.88
C GLN A 52 9.77 -5.61 -13.14
N LEU A 53 9.57 -4.43 -13.72
CA LEU A 53 9.91 -3.15 -13.08
C LEU A 53 9.15 -2.99 -11.75
N LEU A 54 7.85 -3.25 -11.73
CA LEU A 54 7.04 -3.17 -10.51
C LEU A 54 7.54 -4.13 -9.42
N PHE A 55 7.66 -5.42 -9.73
CA PHE A 55 7.94 -6.44 -8.70
C PHE A 55 9.42 -6.53 -8.31
N GLN A 56 10.35 -6.20 -9.22
CA GLN A 56 11.79 -6.35 -8.98
C GLN A 56 12.48 -5.04 -8.60
N VAL A 57 11.85 -3.88 -8.88
CA VAL A 57 12.46 -2.57 -8.62
C VAL A 57 11.55 -1.72 -7.74
N GLU A 58 10.35 -1.38 -8.21
CA GLU A 58 9.50 -0.39 -7.54
C GLU A 58 9.00 -0.86 -6.17
N ILE A 59 8.48 -2.09 -6.07
CA ILE A 59 8.01 -2.66 -4.81
C ILE A 59 9.18 -2.81 -3.81
N PRO A 60 10.31 -3.47 -4.14
CA PRO A 60 11.44 -3.60 -3.22
C PRO A 60 11.98 -2.27 -2.70
N LEU A 61 12.14 -1.27 -3.58
CA LEU A 61 12.65 0.05 -3.20
C LEU A 61 11.66 0.85 -2.35
N SER A 62 10.36 0.64 -2.53
CA SER A 62 9.30 1.34 -1.78
C SER A 62 8.85 0.63 -0.50
N LEU A 63 9.39 -0.56 -0.19
CA LEU A 63 8.98 -1.40 0.95
C LEU A 63 8.95 -0.64 2.28
N GLY A 64 9.94 0.21 2.55
CA GLY A 64 10.00 0.98 3.80
C GLY A 64 8.77 1.88 4.00
N VAL A 65 8.31 2.53 2.92
CA VAL A 65 7.12 3.39 2.94
C VAL A 65 5.84 2.55 3.04
N ILE A 66 5.76 1.43 2.30
CA ILE A 66 4.62 0.50 2.37
C ILE A 66 4.43 -0.01 3.82
N ILE A 67 5.52 -0.44 4.46
CA ILE A 67 5.51 -0.95 5.84
C ILE A 67 5.13 0.15 6.83
N ALA A 68 5.54 1.40 6.59
CA ALA A 68 5.09 2.54 7.40
C ALA A 68 3.56 2.70 7.34
N GLY A 69 2.95 2.47 6.18
CA GLY A 69 1.49 2.45 6.03
C GLY A 69 0.80 1.36 6.83
N VAL A 70 1.38 0.15 6.89
CA VAL A 70 0.87 -0.96 7.72
C VAL A 70 0.98 -0.63 9.21
N ARG A 71 2.07 0.01 9.64
CA ARG A 71 2.26 0.43 11.03
C ARG A 71 1.23 1.47 11.47
N VAL A 72 0.87 2.41 10.61
CA VAL A 72 -0.17 3.42 10.92
C VAL A 72 -1.55 2.79 11.00
N ALA A 73 -1.77 1.66 10.32
CA ALA A 73 -3.05 0.97 10.25
C ALA A 73 -3.31 -0.02 11.41
N THR A 74 -2.32 -0.27 12.28
CA THR A 74 -2.39 -1.21 13.41
C THR A 74 -2.41 -0.44 14.73
#